data_AF-A0A4P6YBV0-F1
#
_entry.id   AF-A0A4P6YBV0-F1
#
_cell.length_a   1.000
_cell.length_b   1.000
_cell.length_c   1.000
_cell.angle_alpha   90.00
_cell.angle_beta   90.00
_cell.angle_gamma   90.00
#
_symmetry.space_group_name_H-M   'P 1'
#
loop_
_entity.id
_entity.type
_entity.pdbx_description
1 polymer ?
#
loop_
_entity_poly.entity_id
_entity_poly.type
_entity_poly.pdbx_seq_one_letter_code
_entity_poly.pdbx_strand_id
1 'polypeptide(L)'
;MSVQEKAGHLLYFVTKNHSFSDGNKRIAAFLFVWFLERNALLYNEGKKVIDDNALVALTLMIAESKPDDKDMMVKVIINLINNR
;
A
#
# COMPACT_ATOMS: atom_id res chain seq x y z
N MET A 1 1.64 16.48 0.97
CA MET A 1 1.51 15.02 1.01
C MET A 1 2.90 14.40 1.05
N SER A 2 3.24 13.71 2.13
CA SER A 2 4.52 13.00 2.33
C SER A 2 4.66 11.84 1.36
N VAL A 3 5.86 11.26 1.25
CA VAL A 3 6.10 10.09 0.39
C VAL A 3 5.28 8.89 0.87
N GLN A 4 5.16 8.70 2.18
CA GLN A 4 4.37 7.64 2.80
C GLN A 4 2.87 7.82 2.53
N GLU A 5 2.37 9.05 2.62
CA GLU A 5 0.98 9.36 2.24
C GLU A 5 0.72 9.05 0.76
N LYS A 6 1.66 9.40 -0.13
CA LYS A 6 1.60 9.03 -1.56
C LYS A 6 1.57 7.51 -1.74
N ALA A 7 2.41 6.76 -1.03
CA ALA A 7 2.44 5.30 -1.09
C ALA A 7 1.12 4.68 -0.62
N GLY A 8 0.58 5.15 0.51
CA GLY A 8 -0.70 4.67 1.05
C GLY A 8 -1.87 4.94 0.10
N HIS A 9 -1.94 6.14 -0.47
CA HIS A 9 -2.95 6.47 -1.48
C HIS A 9 -2.80 5.67 -2.77
N LEU A 10 -1.57 5.44 -3.24
CA LEU A 10 -1.31 4.60 -4.41
C LEU A 10 -1.86 3.19 -4.23
N LEU A 11 -1.53 2.54 -3.11
CA LEU A 11 -2.02 1.20 -2.81
C LEU A 11 -3.55 1.19 -2.67
N TYR A 12 -4.13 2.18 -1.98
CA TYR A 12 -5.57 2.28 -1.80
C TYR A 12 -6.32 2.41 -3.14
N PHE A 13 -5.98 3.44 -3.93
CA PHE A 13 -6.77 3.77 -5.12
C PHE A 13 -6.62 2.74 -6.23
N VAL A 14 -5.42 2.20 -6.47
CA VAL A 14 -5.23 1.18 -7.51
C VAL A 14 -5.97 -0.11 -7.14
N THR A 15 -6.03 -0.45 -5.84
CA THR A 15 -6.79 -1.61 -5.37
C THR A 15 -8.29 -1.38 -5.47
N LYS A 16 -8.79 -0.20 -5.06
CA LYS A 16 -10.23 0.07 -4.89
C LYS A 16 -10.95 0.51 -6.15
N ASN A 17 -10.32 1.35 -6.97
CA ASN A 17 -11.01 2.04 -8.06
C ASN A 17 -11.09 1.22 -9.35
N HIS A 18 -10.66 -0.05 -9.32
CA HIS A 18 -10.62 -0.91 -10.50
C HIS A 18 -10.00 -0.21 -11.73
N SER A 19 -8.87 0.46 -11.53
CA SER A 19 -8.20 1.30 -12.56
C SER A 19 -7.78 0.53 -13.81
N PHE A 20 -7.75 -0.80 -13.76
CA PHE A 20 -7.42 -1.71 -14.86
C PHE A 20 -8.57 -2.70 -15.10
N SER A 21 -8.68 -3.22 -16.34
CA SER A 21 -9.69 -4.21 -16.72
C SER A 21 -9.63 -5.50 -15.89
N ASP A 22 -8.44 -5.91 -15.47
CA ASP A 22 -8.21 -6.98 -14.50
C ASP A 22 -6.86 -6.76 -13.77
N GLY A 23 -6.62 -7.52 -12.70
CA GLY A 23 -5.32 -7.58 -12.04
C GLY A 23 -5.05 -6.45 -11.04
N ASN A 24 -6.03 -5.58 -10.77
CA ASN A 24 -5.89 -4.40 -9.90
C ASN A 24 -5.13 -4.67 -8.59
N LYS A 25 -5.45 -5.74 -7.86
CA LYS A 25 -4.78 -6.10 -6.60
C LYS A 25 -3.29 -6.41 -6.79
N ARG A 26 -2.95 -7.18 -7.83
CA ARG A 26 -1.55 -7.55 -8.17
C ARG A 26 -0.77 -6.32 -8.63
N ILE A 27 -1.39 -5.49 -9.48
CA ILE A 27 -0.79 -4.26 -10.00
C ILE A 27 -0.59 -3.26 -8.84
N ALA A 28 -1.55 -3.12 -7.93
CA ALA A 28 -1.43 -2.24 -6.77
C ALA A 28 -0.26 -2.65 -5.86
N ALA A 29 -0.17 -3.94 -5.51
CA ALA A 29 0.94 -4.45 -4.70
C ALA A 29 2.30 -4.24 -5.37
N PHE A 30 2.40 -4.51 -6.68
CA PHE A 30 3.62 -4.25 -7.45
C PHE A 30 4.00 -2.77 -7.46
N LEU A 31 3.06 -1.88 -7.81
CA LEU A 31 3.30 -0.44 -7.86
C LEU A 31 3.69 0.11 -6.49
N PHE A 32 3.09 -0.40 -5.42
CA PHE A 32 3.43 -0.01 -4.06
C PHE A 32 4.87 -0.39 -3.69
N VAL A 33 5.27 -1.65 -3.90
CA VAL A 33 6.65 -2.11 -3.64
C VAL A 33 7.65 -1.33 -4.49
N TRP A 34 7.36 -1.16 -5.79
CA TRP A 34 8.20 -0.37 -6.68
C TRP A 34 8.32 1.09 -6.22
N PHE A 35 7.22 1.70 -5.79
CA PHE A 35 7.22 3.07 -5.30
C PHE A 35 8.05 3.22 -4.01
N LEU A 36 7.95 2.28 -3.07
CA LEU A 36 8.76 2.30 -1.85
C LEU A 36 10.26 2.15 -2.18
N GLU A 37 10.62 1.24 -3.07
CA GLU A 37 12.02 1.04 -3.50
C GLU A 37 12.59 2.31 -4.13
N ARG A 38 11.84 2.92 -5.05
CA ARG A 38 12.24 4.16 -5.75
C ARG A 38 12.43 5.35 -4.80
N ASN A 39 11.89 5.28 -3.59
CA ASN A 39 12.01 6.32 -2.57
C ASN A 39 12.87 5.89 -1.37
N ALA A 40 13.62 4.78 -1.46
CA ALA A 40 14.44 4.23 -0.38
C ALA A 40 13.66 3.99 0.94
N LEU A 41 12.40 3.55 0.81
CA LEU A 41 11.50 3.23 1.93
C LEU A 41 11.14 1.73 2.01
N LEU A 42 11.59 0.90 1.05
CA LEU A 42 11.22 -0.52 1.05
C LEU A 42 11.93 -1.30 2.18
N TYR A 43 13.14 -0.88 2.55
CA TYR A 43 13.95 -1.55 3.56
C TYR A 43 14.32 -0.60 4.71
N ASN A 44 14.29 -1.14 5.94
CA ASN A 44 14.87 -0.54 7.13
C ASN A 44 15.87 -1.54 7.74
N GLU A 45 17.13 -1.13 7.91
CA GLU A 45 18.20 -1.99 8.45
C GLU A 45 18.28 -3.38 7.78
N GLY A 46 18.07 -3.43 6.46
CA GLY A 46 18.12 -4.67 5.68
C GLY A 46 16.86 -5.54 5.77
N LYS A 47 15.83 -5.14 6.51
CA LYS A 47 14.53 -5.83 6.59
C LYS A 47 13.48 -5.08 5.77
N LYS A 48 12.59 -5.81 5.08
CA LYS A 48 11.43 -5.19 4.42
C LYS A 48 10.58 -4.50 5.48
N VAL A 49 10.17 -3.26 5.20
CA VAL A 49 9.31 -2.47 6.09
C VAL A 49 7.91 -3.08 6.22
N ILE A 50 7.42 -3.72 5.15
CA ILE A 50 6.18 -4.51 5.14
C ILE A 50 6.53 -5.87 4.55
N ASP A 51 6.29 -6.96 5.29
CA ASP A 51 6.50 -8.30 4.79
C ASP A 51 5.43 -8.72 3.77
N ASP A 52 5.71 -9.79 3.02
CA ASP A 52 4.88 -10.19 1.89
C ASP A 52 3.46 -10.62 2.32
N ASN A 53 3.31 -11.24 3.50
CA ASN A 53 1.99 -11.64 4.01
C ASN A 53 1.19 -10.42 4.47
N ALA A 54 1.85 -9.46 5.14
CA ALA A 54 1.21 -8.20 5.52
C ALA A 54 0.74 -7.41 4.29
N LEU A 55 1.54 -7.35 3.22
CA LEU A 55 1.15 -6.68 1.97
C LEU A 55 -0.06 -7.35 1.31
N VAL A 56 -0.10 -8.69 1.27
CA VAL A 56 -1.27 -9.43 0.77
C VAL A 56 -2.51 -9.11 1.61
N ALA A 57 -2.40 -9.17 2.93
CA ALA A 57 -3.50 -8.86 3.83
C ALA A 57 -4.02 -7.42 3.66
N LEU A 58 -3.13 -6.43 3.60
CA LEU A 58 -3.50 -5.02 3.34
C LEU A 58 -4.26 -4.86 2.03
N THR A 59 -3.75 -5.48 0.96
CA THR A 59 -4.37 -5.39 -0.37
C THR A 59 -5.78 -5.98 -0.36
N LEU A 60 -6.00 -7.09 0.35
CA LEU A 60 -7.32 -7.69 0.52
C LEU A 60 -8.23 -6.83 1.40
N MET A 61 -7.74 -6.31 2.53
CA MET A 61 -8.51 -5.43 3.42
C MET A 61 -9.01 -4.17 2.69
N ILE A 62 -8.16 -3.55 1.86
CA ILE A 62 -8.55 -2.41 1.03
C ILE A 62 -9.62 -2.81 0.01
N ALA A 63 -9.46 -3.96 -0.64
CA ALA A 63 -10.43 -4.44 -1.61
C ALA A 63 -11.82 -4.62 -0.98
N GLU A 64 -11.87 -5.15 0.25
CA GLU A 64 -13.12 -5.43 0.99
C GLU A 64 -13.65 -4.23 1.81
N SER A 65 -12.86 -3.18 2.03
CA SER A 65 -13.24 -2.05 2.89
C SER A 65 -14.47 -1.28 2.37
N LYS A 66 -15.14 -0.47 3.19
CA LYS A 66 -16.07 0.53 2.65
C LYS A 66 -15.30 1.73 2.10
N PRO A 67 -15.83 2.47 1.11
CA PRO A 67 -15.22 3.71 0.65
C PRO A 67 -14.98 4.73 1.78
N ASP A 68 -15.87 4.77 2.77
CA ASP A 68 -15.78 5.65 3.94
C ASP A 68 -14.59 5.31 4.85
N ASP A 69 -14.07 4.08 4.79
CA ASP A 69 -12.90 3.64 5.56
C ASP A 69 -11.58 4.08 4.92
N LYS A 70 -11.60 4.79 3.78
CA LYS A 70 -10.39 5.20 3.04
C LYS A 70 -9.33 5.82 3.94
N ASP A 71 -9.69 6.81 4.73
CA ASP A 71 -8.72 7.55 5.54
C ASP A 71 -8.14 6.68 6.66
N MET A 72 -8.93 5.75 7.20
CA MET A 72 -8.45 4.74 8.14
C MET A 72 -7.46 3.79 7.46
N MET A 73 -7.80 3.24 6.30
CA MET A 73 -6.95 2.29 5.56
C MET A 73 -5.62 2.93 5.17
N VAL A 74 -5.65 4.16 4.66
CA VAL A 74 -4.44 4.92 4.33
C VAL A 74 -3.58 5.16 5.58
N LYS A 75 -4.17 5.51 6.72
CA LYS A 75 -3.44 5.66 7.99
C LYS A 75 -2.77 4.36 8.44
N VAL A 76 -3.44 3.21 8.31
CA VAL A 76 -2.83 1.90 8.63
C VAL A 76 -1.59 1.66 7.78
N ILE A 77 -1.66 1.91 6.46
CA ILE A 77 -0.51 1.74 5.56
C ILE A 77 0.64 2.67 5.95
N ILE A 78 0.35 3.95 6.20
CA ILE A 78 1.36 4.94 6.62
C ILE A 78 2.03 4.52 7.94
N ASN A 79 1.24 4.04 8.91
CA ASN A 79 1.77 3.59 10.19
C ASN A 79 2.71 2.40 10.03
N LEU A 80 2.39 1.45 9.14
CA LEU A 80 3.28 0.33 8.85
C LEU A 80 4.57 0.77 8.15
N ILE A 81 4.51 1.77 7.26
CA ILE A 81 5.72 2.33 6.64
C ILE A 81 6.60 3.07 7.67
N ASN A 82 5.97 3.72 8.66
CA ASN A 82 6.68 4.53 9.66
C ASN A 82 7.16 3.74 10.88
N ASN A 83 6.57 2.58 11.16
CA ASN A 83 7.03 1.67 12.21
C ASN A 83 8.35 1.02 11.74
N ARG A 84 9.44 1.72 12.04
CA ARG A 84 10.82 1.32 11.82
C ARG A 84 11.30 0.38 12.92
#